data_AF-A0A7S3YNQ9-F1
#
_entry.id   AF-A0A7S3YNQ9-F1
#
_cell.length_a   1.000
_cell.length_b   1.000
_cell.length_c   1.000
_cell.angle_alpha   90.00
_cell.angle_beta   90.00
_cell.angle_gamma   90.00
#
_symmetry.space_group_name_H-M   'P 1'
#
loop_
_entity.id
_entity.type
_entity.pdbx_description
1 polymer ?
#
loop_
_entity_poly.entity_id
_entity_poly.type
_entity_poly.pdbx_seq_one_letter_code
_entity_poly.pdbx_strand_id
1 'polypeptide(L)'
;MLIETPRKYVTKRLVGNWEKGGGKKKAVELLQKLHADAKTAEAASPASIALKTVITELILHAIEGHVKEICDVLTTAGLARLSLAQSAFADALWLVNLESLEKTMKTELDKLAMEVVKAKLVPKWMLQERLQGEFIERIGFGSAETLRKKEIRVRSYSLFLQQKYNLLREESEGYAKMLTEIFHFMSTPAEQRPDPSVLTMHAQALIGFFDLDPNRVMDLILEGFEAHVSLGTRSNGSPDLDLKLCRDVCDVLSHFKIKAVTAMVGFKLQFYQKDGKHQYLHEGSNKTIITPTSLLRMAAVLIQYGKIKLEALWPYLNPTDQALVKARSKFVTDRIEQAKKVNKANLNSDERKKSVDNRGTQQNFGKNNQKLEILYQLLLIGDWTNASKILNRLEPIMFASDEGVSQVLCSLISRLIEPTYAQHCKVHRVLGEAMKKPENTGPVEEGEEEEGSVPMTVEEKNAEGKPTENPWEEKAPTELSEVPRTIWPVAKHLGVYLYRDQVLLSKLCRILKEFIMGVKKSKGDELKKKTYTVLTAESEKILTDVIIPA
;
A
#
# COMPACT_ATOMS: atom_id res chain seq x y z
N MET A 1 -2.37 55.12 24.99
CA MET A 1 -1.59 56.36 25.14
C MET A 1 -2.08 57.43 24.14
N LEU A 2 -2.75 57.07 23.05
CA LEU A 2 -3.28 58.03 22.06
C LEU A 2 -4.39 58.94 22.60
N ILE A 3 -5.22 58.45 23.54
CA ILE A 3 -6.30 59.25 24.15
C ILE A 3 -5.74 60.48 24.89
N GLU A 4 -4.55 60.35 25.51
CA GLU A 4 -3.88 61.43 26.24
C GLU A 4 -2.92 62.26 25.38
N THR A 5 -2.60 61.80 24.16
CA THR A 5 -1.70 62.57 23.28
C THR A 5 -2.36 63.85 22.75
N PRO A 6 -1.63 64.99 22.74
CA PRO A 6 -2.15 66.24 22.19
C PRO A 6 -2.39 66.10 20.69
N ARG A 7 -3.65 66.36 20.28
CA ARG A 7 -4.10 66.25 18.89
C ARG A 7 -3.49 67.35 18.03
N LYS A 8 -2.72 66.95 17.03
CA LYS A 8 -1.86 67.84 16.24
C LYS A 8 -2.59 68.48 15.07
N TYR A 9 -3.55 67.79 14.47
CA TYR A 9 -4.20 68.24 13.24
C TYR A 9 -5.69 68.58 13.45
N VAL A 10 -6.44 67.73 14.15
CA VAL A 10 -7.84 67.95 14.53
C VAL A 10 -7.87 68.63 15.90
N THR A 11 -7.56 69.92 15.93
CA THR A 11 -7.47 70.70 17.18
C THR A 11 -8.86 71.02 17.78
N LYS A 12 -8.91 71.31 19.09
CA LYS A 12 -10.14 71.76 19.78
C LYS A 12 -10.82 72.97 19.11
N ARG A 13 -10.06 73.84 18.42
CA ARG A 13 -10.60 74.97 17.65
C ARG A 13 -11.36 74.54 16.39
N LEU A 14 -10.92 73.47 15.73
CA LEU A 14 -11.60 72.91 14.56
C LEU A 14 -12.93 72.28 14.98
N VAL A 15 -12.92 71.57 16.09
CA VAL A 15 -14.08 70.87 16.66
C VAL A 15 -15.10 71.83 17.29
N GLY A 16 -14.66 72.92 17.93
CA GLY A 16 -15.56 73.96 18.45
C GLY A 16 -16.40 74.67 17.37
N ASN A 17 -16.00 74.59 16.09
CA ASN A 17 -16.76 75.12 14.95
C ASN A 17 -17.45 74.02 14.12
N TRP A 18 -17.59 72.80 14.66
CA TRP A 18 -18.15 71.66 13.93
C TRP A 18 -19.65 71.82 13.63
N GLU A 19 -20.43 72.22 14.63
CA GLU A 19 -21.88 72.48 14.53
C GLU A 19 -22.19 73.66 13.58
N LYS A 20 -21.28 74.64 13.48
CA LYS A 20 -21.41 75.80 12.58
C LYS A 20 -21.01 75.50 11.13
N GLY A 21 -20.74 74.25 10.78
CA GLY A 21 -20.39 73.79 9.43
C GLY A 21 -18.96 74.11 8.97
N GLY A 22 -18.33 75.16 9.50
CA GLY A 22 -16.96 75.56 9.16
C GLY A 22 -15.89 74.51 9.53
N GLY A 23 -16.10 73.74 10.60
CA GLY A 23 -15.23 72.63 11.00
C GLY A 23 -15.28 71.45 10.01
N LYS A 24 -16.49 71.07 9.57
CA LYS A 24 -16.71 69.99 8.59
C LYS A 24 -16.01 70.28 7.26
N LYS A 25 -16.17 71.51 6.74
CA LYS A 25 -15.55 71.92 5.46
C LYS A 25 -14.02 71.88 5.52
N LYS A 26 -13.42 72.37 6.61
CA LYS A 26 -11.95 72.33 6.79
C LYS A 26 -11.41 70.90 6.93
N ALA A 27 -12.16 70.00 7.56
CA ALA A 27 -11.79 68.59 7.66
C ALA A 27 -11.78 67.90 6.28
N VAL A 28 -12.78 68.19 5.43
CA VAL A 28 -12.83 67.70 4.04
C VAL A 28 -11.62 68.19 3.24
N GLU A 29 -11.34 69.49 3.27
CA GLU A 29 -10.20 70.09 2.55
C GLU A 29 -8.86 69.49 3.01
N LEU A 30 -8.69 69.26 4.31
CA LEU A 30 -7.49 68.64 4.87
C LEU A 30 -7.30 67.20 4.40
N LEU A 31 -8.36 66.38 4.43
CA LEU A 31 -8.30 64.98 3.98
C LEU A 31 -7.99 64.87 2.48
N GLN A 32 -8.61 65.72 1.64
CA GLN A 32 -8.37 65.72 0.20
C GLN A 32 -6.93 66.14 -0.13
N LYS A 33 -6.41 67.17 0.54
CA LYS A 33 -5.03 67.63 0.36
C LYS A 33 -4.02 66.56 0.76
N LEU A 34 -4.16 65.99 1.97
CA LEU A 34 -3.26 64.96 2.46
C LEU A 34 -3.33 63.67 1.64
N HIS A 35 -4.49 63.34 1.07
CA HIS A 35 -4.58 62.22 0.14
C HIS A 35 -3.85 62.49 -1.17
N ALA A 36 -3.99 63.68 -1.75
CA ALA A 36 -3.27 64.06 -2.97
C ALA A 36 -1.76 64.01 -2.76
N ASP A 37 -1.29 64.55 -1.64
CA ASP A 37 0.13 64.57 -1.25
C ASP A 37 0.66 63.15 -0.94
N ALA A 38 -0.17 62.26 -0.39
CA ALA A 38 0.21 60.89 -0.07
C ALA A 38 0.15 59.94 -1.29
N LYS A 39 -0.61 60.29 -2.35
CA LYS A 39 -0.74 59.46 -3.56
C LYS A 39 0.54 59.40 -4.38
N THR A 40 1.35 60.46 -4.33
CA THR A 40 2.63 60.58 -5.05
C THR A 40 3.84 60.15 -4.20
N ALA A 41 3.62 59.80 -2.93
CA ALA A 41 4.67 59.59 -1.96
C ALA A 41 4.73 58.11 -1.50
N GLU A 42 5.89 57.69 -1.01
CA GLU A 42 6.07 56.35 -0.44
C GLU A 42 5.17 56.13 0.80
N ALA A 43 4.89 54.87 1.13
CA ALA A 43 3.99 54.49 2.23
C ALA A 43 4.42 55.05 3.61
N ALA A 44 5.72 55.31 3.80
CA ALA A 44 6.32 55.88 5.01
C ALA A 44 6.53 57.42 4.95
N SER A 45 6.01 58.09 3.91
CA SER A 45 6.15 59.53 3.76
C SER A 45 5.49 60.31 4.92
N PRO A 46 5.99 61.51 5.25
CA PRO A 46 5.37 62.38 6.25
C PRO A 46 3.89 62.67 5.96
N ALA A 47 3.50 62.73 4.69
CA ALA A 47 2.11 62.93 4.25
C ALA A 47 1.21 61.72 4.58
N SER A 48 1.69 60.49 4.34
CA SER A 48 0.99 59.26 4.70
C SER A 48 0.80 59.13 6.22
N ILE A 49 1.84 59.47 7.00
CA ILE A 49 1.77 59.48 8.47
C ILE A 49 0.79 60.55 8.97
N ALA A 50 0.80 61.74 8.36
CA ALA A 50 -0.14 62.80 8.69
C ALA A 50 -1.59 62.38 8.37
N LEU A 51 -1.83 61.72 7.23
CA LEU A 51 -3.14 61.20 6.85
C LEU A 51 -3.66 60.16 7.87
N LYS A 52 -2.82 59.19 8.26
CA LYS A 52 -3.16 58.22 9.32
C LYS A 52 -3.49 58.92 10.63
N THR A 53 -2.64 59.86 11.05
CA THR A 53 -2.84 60.63 12.29
C THR A 53 -4.15 61.42 12.27
N VAL A 54 -4.46 62.12 11.18
CA VAL A 54 -5.71 62.88 11.03
C VAL A 54 -6.93 61.97 11.12
N ILE A 55 -6.91 60.82 10.45
CA ILE A 55 -8.03 59.86 10.48
C ILE A 55 -8.21 59.28 11.89
N THR A 56 -7.12 58.91 12.57
CA THR A 56 -7.18 58.45 13.96
C THR A 56 -7.71 59.52 14.90
N GLU A 57 -7.26 60.77 14.77
CA GLU A 57 -7.76 61.89 15.58
C GLU A 57 -9.25 62.17 15.33
N LEU A 58 -9.71 62.08 14.07
CA LEU A 58 -11.13 62.21 13.73
C LEU A 58 -11.98 61.11 14.38
N ILE A 59 -11.51 59.86 14.34
CA ILE A 59 -12.19 58.73 14.99
C ILE A 59 -12.25 58.92 16.51
N LEU A 60 -11.16 59.38 17.15
CA LEU A 60 -11.14 59.64 18.60
C LEU A 60 -12.14 60.74 19.00
N HIS A 61 -12.18 61.86 18.27
CA HIS A 61 -13.16 62.92 18.50
C HIS A 61 -14.61 62.48 18.26
N ALA A 62 -14.83 61.49 17.38
CA ALA A 62 -16.13 60.86 17.17
C ALA A 62 -16.62 60.17 18.43
N ILE A 63 -15.75 59.33 19.00
CA ILE A 63 -16.08 58.42 20.10
C ILE A 63 -16.25 59.21 21.39
N GLU A 64 -15.53 60.31 21.56
CA GLU A 64 -15.74 61.27 22.65
C GLU A 64 -17.01 62.12 22.51
N GLY A 65 -17.72 62.00 21.39
CA GLY A 65 -18.97 62.72 21.14
C GLY A 65 -18.80 64.19 20.76
N HIS A 66 -17.57 64.65 20.52
CA HIS A 66 -17.29 66.03 20.12
C HIS A 66 -17.64 66.32 18.65
N VAL A 67 -17.76 65.27 17.84
CA VAL A 67 -17.89 65.34 16.38
C VAL A 67 -18.98 64.36 15.94
N LYS A 68 -20.07 64.89 15.36
CA LYS A 68 -21.18 64.12 14.78
C LYS A 68 -21.13 64.15 13.25
N GLU A 69 -21.80 63.19 12.60
CA GLU A 69 -21.91 63.09 11.12
C GLU A 69 -20.56 62.91 10.40
N ILE A 70 -19.66 62.12 10.98
CA ILE A 70 -18.34 61.87 10.39
C ILE A 70 -18.45 61.13 9.06
N CYS A 71 -19.39 60.20 8.94
CA CYS A 71 -19.63 59.48 7.69
C CYS A 71 -19.94 60.44 6.53
N ASP A 72 -20.66 61.54 6.78
CA ASP A 72 -20.96 62.54 5.75
C ASP A 72 -19.73 63.35 5.35
N VAL A 73 -18.87 63.68 6.33
CA VAL A 73 -17.57 64.34 6.08
C VAL A 73 -16.65 63.44 5.28
N LEU A 74 -16.56 62.14 5.63
CA LEU A 74 -15.74 61.17 4.91
C LEU A 74 -16.29 60.88 3.50
N THR A 75 -17.60 60.87 3.34
CA THR A 75 -18.27 60.73 2.03
C THR A 75 -17.98 61.94 1.14
N THR A 76 -18.12 63.15 1.70
CA THR A 76 -17.84 64.42 0.99
C THR A 76 -16.36 64.57 0.65
N ALA A 77 -15.47 64.08 1.52
CA ALA A 77 -14.03 63.97 1.24
C ALA A 77 -13.70 62.94 0.15
N GLY A 78 -14.67 62.11 -0.25
CA GLY A 78 -14.49 61.11 -1.30
C GLY A 78 -13.77 59.85 -0.85
N LEU A 79 -13.74 59.54 0.45
CA LEU A 79 -12.97 58.43 1.05
C LEU A 79 -13.19 57.09 0.32
N ALA A 80 -14.40 56.83 -0.18
CA ALA A 80 -14.74 55.62 -0.94
C ALA A 80 -13.88 55.42 -2.22
N ARG A 81 -13.26 56.48 -2.74
CA ARG A 81 -12.40 56.47 -3.95
C ARG A 81 -10.90 56.53 -3.60
N LEU A 82 -10.56 56.65 -2.31
CA LEU A 82 -9.20 56.91 -1.82
C LEU A 82 -8.65 55.65 -1.14
N SER A 83 -8.05 54.73 -1.90
CA SER A 83 -7.57 53.43 -1.38
C SER A 83 -6.62 53.55 -0.17
N LEU A 84 -5.68 54.52 -0.20
CA LEU A 84 -4.75 54.76 0.89
C LEU A 84 -5.46 55.25 2.16
N ALA A 85 -6.50 56.06 2.00
CA ALA A 85 -7.27 56.59 3.11
C ALA A 85 -8.23 55.54 3.69
N GLN A 86 -8.79 54.65 2.85
CA GLN A 86 -9.54 53.47 3.30
C GLN A 86 -8.66 52.54 4.14
N SER A 87 -7.43 52.29 3.68
CA SER A 87 -6.43 51.53 4.41
C SER A 87 -6.08 52.20 5.75
N ALA A 88 -5.78 53.49 5.74
CA ALA A 88 -5.49 54.25 6.96
C ALA A 88 -6.67 54.23 7.95
N PHE A 89 -7.90 54.27 7.44
CA PHE A 89 -9.12 54.18 8.26
C PHE A 89 -9.28 52.82 8.93
N ALA A 90 -9.05 51.72 8.19
CA ALA A 90 -9.10 50.38 8.76
C ALA A 90 -8.02 50.17 9.85
N ASP A 91 -6.79 50.67 9.62
CA ASP A 91 -5.71 50.65 10.61
C ASP A 91 -6.07 51.46 11.86
N ALA A 92 -6.65 52.65 11.68
CA ALA A 92 -7.06 53.52 12.76
C ALA A 92 -8.20 52.90 13.60
N LEU A 93 -9.19 52.27 12.96
CA LEU A 93 -10.24 51.53 13.67
C LEU A 93 -9.67 50.39 14.51
N TRP A 94 -8.73 49.61 13.96
CA TRP A 94 -8.06 48.54 14.70
C TRP A 94 -7.31 49.09 15.92
N LEU A 95 -6.52 50.14 15.72
CA LEU A 95 -5.70 50.76 16.76
C LEU A 95 -6.56 51.37 17.87
N VAL A 96 -7.62 52.10 17.51
CA VAL A 96 -8.52 52.74 18.48
C VAL A 96 -9.33 51.68 19.25
N ASN A 97 -9.76 50.59 18.60
CA ASN A 97 -10.41 49.47 19.31
C ASN A 97 -9.48 48.84 20.34
N LEU A 98 -8.18 48.72 20.04
CA LEU A 98 -7.18 48.15 20.94
C LEU A 98 -6.92 49.06 22.15
N GLU A 99 -6.87 50.38 21.95
CA GLU A 99 -6.67 51.35 23.03
C GLU A 99 -7.94 51.67 23.84
N SER A 100 -9.13 51.45 23.28
CA SER A 100 -10.39 51.74 23.99
C SER A 100 -10.59 50.75 25.14
N LEU A 101 -10.38 51.21 26.38
CA LEU A 101 -10.59 50.39 27.59
C LEU A 101 -12.02 50.52 28.15
N GLU A 102 -12.65 51.68 27.98
CA GLU A 102 -14.01 51.95 28.50
C GLU A 102 -15.10 51.33 27.61
N LYS A 103 -16.17 50.82 28.25
CA LYS A 103 -17.31 50.22 27.55
C LYS A 103 -18.08 51.23 26.69
N THR A 104 -18.21 52.47 27.16
CA THR A 104 -18.87 53.59 26.45
C THR A 104 -18.16 53.92 25.14
N MET A 105 -16.83 54.06 25.18
CA MET A 105 -15.99 54.28 24.01
C MET A 105 -16.11 53.14 23.00
N LYS A 106 -16.10 51.88 23.46
CA LYS A 106 -16.30 50.71 22.58
C LYS A 106 -17.65 50.72 21.90
N THR A 107 -18.73 51.09 22.60
CA THR A 107 -20.07 51.14 21.99
C THR A 107 -20.20 52.23 20.93
N GLU A 108 -19.61 53.40 21.13
CA GLU A 108 -19.62 54.47 20.12
C GLU A 108 -18.72 54.12 18.93
N LEU A 109 -17.59 53.44 19.16
CA LEU A 109 -16.74 52.92 18.10
C LEU A 109 -17.45 51.85 17.26
N ASP A 110 -18.17 50.92 17.89
CA ASP A 110 -18.95 49.89 17.21
C ASP A 110 -20.05 50.54 16.33
N LYS A 111 -20.73 51.59 16.83
CA LYS A 111 -21.71 52.38 16.05
C LYS A 111 -21.06 53.05 14.83
N LEU A 112 -19.94 53.75 15.03
CA LEU A 112 -19.20 54.39 13.95
C LEU A 112 -18.76 53.39 12.88
N ALA A 113 -18.21 52.24 13.29
CA ALA A 113 -17.81 51.18 12.38
C ALA A 113 -19.01 50.64 11.57
N MET A 114 -20.16 50.42 12.21
CA MET A 114 -21.39 50.02 11.51
C MET A 114 -21.88 51.08 10.52
N GLU A 115 -21.78 52.37 10.84
CA GLU A 115 -22.15 53.45 9.92
C GLU A 115 -21.22 53.54 8.71
N VAL A 116 -19.91 53.45 8.92
CA VAL A 116 -18.89 53.45 7.85
C VAL A 116 -19.13 52.31 6.85
N VAL A 117 -19.52 51.15 7.38
CA VAL A 117 -19.88 49.96 6.60
C VAL A 117 -21.15 50.20 5.80
N LYS A 118 -22.21 50.74 6.43
CA LYS A 118 -23.47 51.09 5.74
C LYS A 118 -23.25 52.11 4.64
N ALA A 119 -22.40 53.11 4.88
CA ALA A 119 -22.00 54.13 3.92
C ALA A 119 -21.05 53.61 2.81
N LYS A 120 -20.64 52.34 2.86
CA LYS A 120 -19.71 51.69 1.90
C LYS A 120 -18.39 52.46 1.72
N LEU A 121 -17.92 53.11 2.79
CA LEU A 121 -16.71 53.93 2.75
C LEU A 121 -15.44 53.08 2.71
N VAL A 122 -15.44 51.94 3.39
CA VAL A 122 -14.33 50.97 3.41
C VAL A 122 -14.85 49.59 2.95
N PRO A 123 -14.16 48.89 2.05
CA PRO A 123 -14.56 47.55 1.63
C PRO A 123 -14.62 46.56 2.79
N LYS A 124 -15.67 45.71 2.80
CA LYS A 124 -15.88 44.69 3.85
C LYS A 124 -14.67 43.78 4.05
N TRP A 125 -14.03 43.33 2.98
CA TRP A 125 -12.88 42.41 3.04
C TRP A 125 -11.69 43.02 3.81
N MET A 126 -11.44 44.32 3.67
CA MET A 126 -10.32 45.01 4.30
C MET A 126 -10.53 45.12 5.82
N LEU A 127 -11.76 45.36 6.25
CA LEU A 127 -12.12 45.34 7.67
C LEU A 127 -12.02 43.91 8.24
N GLN A 128 -12.44 42.89 7.49
CA GLN A 128 -12.31 41.49 7.92
C GLN A 128 -10.85 41.02 8.00
N GLU A 129 -9.95 41.58 7.19
CA GLU A 129 -8.52 41.27 7.22
C GLU A 129 -7.81 41.88 8.44
N ARG A 130 -8.18 43.11 8.84
CA ARG A 130 -7.43 43.89 9.83
C ARG A 130 -8.02 43.90 11.23
N LEU A 131 -9.35 43.78 11.36
CA LEU A 131 -10.02 43.85 12.67
C LEU A 131 -9.93 42.51 13.43
N GLN A 132 -9.97 42.59 14.76
CA GLN A 132 -9.96 41.41 15.63
C GLN A 132 -11.33 40.72 15.64
N GLY A 133 -11.35 39.40 15.86
CA GLY A 133 -12.56 38.58 15.81
C GLY A 133 -13.71 39.10 16.68
N GLU A 134 -13.43 39.48 17.93
CA GLU A 134 -14.46 40.03 18.85
C GLU A 134 -15.08 41.34 18.31
N PHE A 135 -14.27 42.19 17.68
CA PHE A 135 -14.77 43.44 17.11
C PHE A 135 -15.60 43.18 15.85
N ILE A 136 -15.16 42.24 15.00
CA ILE A 136 -15.91 41.79 13.82
C ILE A 136 -17.29 41.23 14.21
N GLU A 137 -17.37 40.54 15.34
CA GLU A 137 -18.64 40.01 15.86
C GLU A 137 -19.58 41.12 16.34
N ARG A 138 -19.05 42.11 17.09
CA ARG A 138 -19.84 43.26 17.55
C ARG A 138 -20.40 44.11 16.41
N ILE A 139 -19.67 44.27 15.31
CA ILE A 139 -20.13 45.01 14.12
C ILE A 139 -21.00 44.17 13.16
N GLY A 140 -21.27 42.90 13.49
CA GLY A 140 -22.18 42.03 12.74
C GLY A 140 -21.60 41.41 11.46
N PHE A 141 -20.28 41.26 11.37
CA PHE A 141 -19.59 40.76 10.18
C PHE A 141 -19.29 39.26 10.18
N GLY A 142 -19.60 38.57 11.26
CA GLY A 142 -19.46 37.13 11.43
C GLY A 142 -19.15 36.75 12.87
N SER A 143 -19.15 35.46 13.18
CA SER A 143 -18.78 34.95 14.50
C SER A 143 -17.27 34.93 14.70
N ALA A 144 -16.77 35.43 15.83
CA ALA A 144 -15.35 35.38 16.20
C ALA A 144 -14.85 33.94 16.30
N GLU A 145 -15.69 33.02 16.80
CA GLU A 145 -15.37 31.61 16.91
C GLU A 145 -15.12 30.96 15.54
N THR A 146 -15.95 31.30 14.55
CA THR A 146 -15.80 30.76 13.18
C THR A 146 -14.53 31.29 12.51
N LEU A 147 -14.20 32.56 12.72
CA LEU A 147 -12.95 33.16 12.24
C LEU A 147 -11.73 32.50 12.88
N ARG A 148 -11.75 32.31 14.20
CA ARG A 148 -10.66 31.64 14.93
C ARG A 148 -10.45 30.20 14.46
N LYS A 149 -11.53 29.43 14.22
CA LYS A 149 -11.44 28.08 13.65
C LYS A 149 -10.81 28.09 12.26
N LYS A 150 -11.19 29.05 11.40
CA LYS A 150 -10.59 29.21 10.07
C LYS A 150 -9.12 29.63 10.15
N GLU A 151 -8.79 30.58 11.01
CA GLU A 151 -7.42 31.06 11.25
C GLU A 151 -6.52 29.91 11.71
N ILE A 152 -6.96 29.11 12.69
CA ILE A 152 -6.23 27.91 13.15
C ILE A 152 -6.03 26.95 11.98
N ARG A 153 -7.07 26.66 11.19
CA ARG A 153 -6.95 25.76 10.04
C ARG A 153 -5.94 26.26 9.01
N VAL A 154 -5.99 27.55 8.66
CA VAL A 154 -5.07 28.17 7.70
C VAL A 154 -3.64 28.15 8.23
N ARG A 155 -3.44 28.52 9.50
CA ARG A 155 -2.12 28.44 10.14
C ARG A 155 -1.58 27.02 10.16
N SER A 156 -2.40 26.06 10.60
CA SER A 156 -2.01 24.65 10.63
C SER A 156 -1.67 24.14 9.23
N TYR A 157 -2.48 24.48 8.22
CA TYR A 157 -2.22 24.11 6.84
C TYR A 157 -0.92 24.76 6.33
N SER A 158 -0.72 26.05 6.58
CA SER A 158 0.48 26.77 6.12
C SER A 158 1.78 26.35 6.82
N LEU A 159 1.71 25.89 8.07
CA LEU A 159 2.89 25.51 8.87
C LEU A 159 3.23 24.02 8.80
N PHE A 160 2.22 23.14 8.68
CA PHE A 160 2.41 21.70 8.81
C PHE A 160 2.19 20.91 7.53
N LEU A 161 1.63 21.51 6.47
CA LEU A 161 1.50 20.82 5.20
C LEU A 161 2.87 20.75 4.52
N GLN A 162 3.49 19.57 4.58
CA GLN A 162 4.60 19.27 3.69
C GLN A 162 4.03 19.15 2.29
N GLN A 163 4.55 19.92 1.33
CA GLN A 163 4.27 19.71 -0.07
C GLN A 163 4.91 18.37 -0.44
N LYS A 164 4.07 17.35 -0.66
CA LYS A 164 4.45 16.04 -1.16
C LYS A 164 3.51 15.66 -2.26
N TYR A 165 4.06 15.40 -3.43
CA TYR A 165 3.28 15.04 -4.60
C TYR A 165 3.09 13.54 -4.61
N ASN A 166 1.86 13.10 -4.37
CA ASN A 166 1.52 11.68 -4.26
C ASN A 166 0.91 11.12 -5.56
N LEU A 167 0.40 11.99 -6.43
CA LEU A 167 -0.24 11.58 -7.68
C LEU A 167 0.70 11.81 -8.86
N LEU A 168 0.72 10.87 -9.81
CA LEU A 168 1.62 10.93 -10.97
C LEU A 168 1.48 12.21 -11.82
N ARG A 169 0.27 12.78 -11.85
CA ARG A 169 -0.04 14.01 -12.61
C ARG A 169 0.44 15.29 -11.93
N GLU A 170 0.76 15.22 -10.63
CA GLU A 170 1.21 16.39 -9.87
C GLU A 170 2.66 16.71 -10.25
N GLU A 171 3.54 15.71 -10.28
CA GLU A 171 4.96 15.85 -10.68
C GLU A 171 5.36 14.77 -11.68
N SER A 172 4.91 14.92 -12.93
CA SER A 172 5.11 13.92 -13.97
C SER A 172 6.58 13.68 -14.30
N GLU A 173 7.43 14.71 -14.24
CA GLU A 173 8.86 14.60 -14.52
C GLU A 173 9.57 13.76 -13.45
N GLY A 174 9.34 14.08 -12.17
CA GLY A 174 9.95 13.36 -11.05
C GLY A 174 9.58 11.88 -11.05
N TYR A 175 8.30 11.56 -11.29
CA TYR A 175 7.85 10.18 -11.40
C TYR A 175 8.37 9.46 -12.66
N ALA A 176 8.51 10.15 -13.79
CA ALA A 176 9.08 9.56 -15.01
C ALA A 176 10.56 9.18 -14.82
N LYS A 177 11.36 10.06 -14.19
CA LYS A 177 12.75 9.78 -13.83
C LYS A 177 12.84 8.62 -12.84
N MET A 178 11.99 8.60 -11.81
CA MET A 178 11.92 7.49 -10.85
C MET A 178 11.62 6.14 -11.52
N LEU A 179 10.63 6.10 -12.41
CA LEU A 179 10.28 4.88 -13.15
C LEU A 179 11.42 4.42 -14.06
N THR A 180 12.14 5.35 -14.68
CA THR A 180 13.30 5.03 -15.52
C THR A 180 14.40 4.37 -14.71
N GLU A 181 14.72 4.90 -13.53
CA GLU A 181 15.72 4.32 -12.61
C GLU A 181 15.31 2.93 -12.12
N ILE A 182 14.05 2.75 -11.71
CA ILE A 182 13.52 1.45 -11.27
C ILE A 182 13.59 0.44 -12.41
N PHE A 183 13.14 0.81 -13.61
CA PHE A 183 13.11 -0.08 -14.75
C PHE A 183 14.52 -0.46 -15.21
N HIS A 184 15.45 0.50 -15.24
CA HIS A 184 16.86 0.24 -15.53
C HIS A 184 17.45 -0.76 -14.54
N PHE A 185 17.24 -0.55 -13.24
CA PHE A 185 17.72 -1.47 -12.20
C PHE A 185 17.19 -2.90 -12.36
N MET A 186 15.88 -3.04 -12.55
CA MET A 186 15.22 -4.36 -12.56
C MET A 186 15.40 -5.12 -13.88
N SER A 187 15.46 -4.41 -15.01
CA SER A 187 15.60 -5.02 -16.34
C SER A 187 17.05 -5.32 -16.69
N THR A 188 18.02 -4.79 -15.94
CA THR A 188 19.44 -5.08 -16.17
C THR A 188 19.76 -6.52 -15.72
N PRO A 189 20.47 -7.32 -16.55
CA PRO A 189 20.90 -8.67 -16.19
C PRO A 189 21.70 -8.72 -14.88
N ALA A 190 21.63 -9.84 -14.18
CA ALA A 190 22.19 -9.99 -12.84
C ALA A 190 23.69 -9.66 -12.76
N GLU A 191 24.47 -9.91 -13.80
CA GLU A 191 25.91 -9.64 -13.85
C GLU A 191 26.25 -8.15 -13.94
N GLN A 192 25.38 -7.36 -14.57
CA GLN A 192 25.58 -5.93 -14.84
C GLN A 192 24.72 -5.02 -13.97
N ARG A 193 23.80 -5.61 -13.18
CA ARG A 193 22.89 -4.86 -12.32
C ARG A 193 23.69 -4.03 -11.30
N PRO A 194 23.43 -2.71 -11.22
CA PRO A 194 24.07 -1.86 -10.22
C PRO A 194 23.70 -2.31 -8.81
N ASP A 195 24.51 -1.91 -7.83
CA ASP A 195 24.25 -2.21 -6.42
C ASP A 195 22.91 -1.58 -5.95
N PRO A 196 22.10 -2.25 -5.11
CA PRO A 196 20.83 -1.70 -4.60
C PRO A 196 20.96 -0.35 -3.89
N SER A 197 22.14 -0.02 -3.35
CA SER A 197 22.40 1.30 -2.77
C SER A 197 22.32 2.43 -3.81
N VAL A 198 22.64 2.15 -5.08
CA VAL A 198 22.57 3.13 -6.18
C VAL A 198 21.11 3.53 -6.43
N LEU A 199 20.21 2.55 -6.56
CA LEU A 199 18.78 2.82 -6.70
C LEU A 199 18.22 3.56 -5.48
N THR A 200 18.66 3.19 -4.27
CA THR A 200 18.25 3.88 -3.03
C THR A 200 18.70 5.35 -3.02
N MET A 201 19.94 5.61 -3.41
CA MET A 201 20.50 6.96 -3.50
C MET A 201 19.75 7.81 -4.54
N HIS A 202 19.52 7.26 -5.74
CA HIS A 202 18.77 7.94 -6.79
C HIS A 202 17.32 8.21 -6.36
N ALA A 203 16.67 7.23 -5.73
CA ALA A 203 15.31 7.41 -5.21
C ALA A 203 15.24 8.51 -4.15
N GLN A 204 16.19 8.55 -3.20
CA GLN A 204 16.26 9.62 -2.19
C GLN A 204 16.51 11.00 -2.80
N ALA A 205 17.41 11.09 -3.79
CA ALA A 205 17.68 12.34 -4.50
C ALA A 205 16.45 12.86 -5.25
N LEU A 206 15.74 11.98 -5.97
CA LEU A 206 14.52 12.33 -6.70
C LEU A 206 13.37 12.70 -5.75
N ILE A 207 13.21 11.97 -4.64
CA ILE A 207 12.23 12.31 -3.59
C ILE A 207 12.51 13.72 -3.04
N GLY A 208 13.77 14.05 -2.76
CA GLY A 208 14.14 15.35 -2.21
C GLY A 208 14.09 16.50 -3.21
N PHE A 209 14.38 16.25 -4.49
CA PHE A 209 14.40 17.29 -5.52
C PHE A 209 13.01 17.63 -6.05
N PHE A 210 12.14 16.62 -6.23
CA PHE A 210 10.79 16.78 -6.78
C PHE A 210 9.69 16.69 -5.71
N ASP A 211 10.04 16.66 -4.42
CA ASP A 211 9.09 16.52 -3.31
C ASP A 211 8.10 15.34 -3.49
N LEU A 212 8.60 14.19 -3.98
CA LEU A 212 7.75 13.01 -4.25
C LEU A 212 7.29 12.34 -2.94
N ASP A 213 6.08 11.78 -2.91
CA ASP A 213 5.63 10.97 -1.78
C ASP A 213 6.42 9.63 -1.72
N PRO A 214 7.16 9.35 -0.63
CA PRO A 214 7.94 8.11 -0.51
C PRO A 214 7.09 6.84 -0.55
N ASN A 215 5.83 6.87 -0.07
CA ASN A 215 4.93 5.72 -0.13
C ASN A 215 4.53 5.42 -1.57
N ARG A 216 4.35 6.46 -2.40
CA ARG A 216 4.09 6.27 -3.83
C ARG A 216 5.32 5.74 -4.56
N VAL A 217 6.51 6.22 -4.21
CA VAL A 217 7.76 5.66 -4.76
C VAL A 217 7.92 4.17 -4.40
N MET A 218 7.68 3.81 -3.14
CA MET A 218 7.66 2.40 -2.70
C MET A 218 6.64 1.57 -3.49
N ASP A 219 5.47 2.12 -3.77
CA ASP A 219 4.43 1.47 -4.58
C ASP A 219 4.91 1.19 -6.02
N LEU A 220 5.61 2.15 -6.64
CA LEU A 220 6.21 1.99 -7.96
C LEU A 220 7.34 0.95 -7.97
N ILE A 221 8.15 0.88 -6.91
CA ILE A 221 9.17 -0.18 -6.74
C ILE A 221 8.49 -1.54 -6.67
N LEU A 222 7.40 -1.67 -5.91
CA LEU A 222 6.63 -2.92 -5.84
C LEU A 222 6.00 -3.29 -7.19
N GLU A 223 5.47 -2.33 -7.95
CA GLU A 223 4.93 -2.57 -9.30
C GLU A 223 6.01 -3.04 -10.27
N GLY A 224 7.18 -2.40 -10.25
CA GLY A 224 8.33 -2.85 -11.04
C GLY A 224 8.76 -4.27 -10.65
N PHE A 225 8.79 -4.57 -9.34
CA PHE A 225 9.19 -5.88 -8.85
C PHE A 225 8.19 -6.98 -9.25
N GLU A 226 6.88 -6.70 -9.15
CA GLU A 226 5.83 -7.62 -9.59
C GLU A 226 6.00 -8.05 -11.05
N ALA A 227 6.34 -7.11 -11.93
CA ALA A 227 6.54 -7.38 -13.35
C ALA A 227 7.68 -8.37 -13.62
N HIS A 228 8.75 -8.33 -12.81
CA HIS A 228 9.93 -9.18 -12.99
C HIS A 228 9.80 -10.54 -12.29
N VAL A 229 9.06 -10.62 -11.18
CA VAL A 229 8.73 -11.88 -10.49
C VAL A 229 7.82 -12.79 -11.33
N SER A 230 7.16 -12.23 -12.35
CA SER A 230 6.29 -12.98 -13.26
C SER A 230 7.02 -13.73 -14.38
N LEU A 231 8.31 -13.47 -14.61
CA LEU A 231 9.04 -13.97 -15.78
C LEU A 231 9.64 -15.35 -15.50
N GLY A 232 9.17 -16.38 -16.23
CA GLY A 232 9.78 -17.71 -16.26
C GLY A 232 9.12 -18.75 -15.34
N THR A 233 8.73 -19.87 -15.94
CA THR A 233 8.41 -21.13 -15.25
C THR A 233 9.37 -22.17 -15.78
N ARG A 234 10.13 -22.79 -14.89
CA ARG A 234 11.01 -23.92 -15.23
C ARG A 234 10.15 -25.11 -15.69
N SER A 235 10.76 -26.07 -16.37
CA SER A 235 10.09 -27.29 -16.89
C SER A 235 9.37 -28.13 -15.81
N ASN A 236 9.75 -27.98 -14.55
CA ASN A 236 9.14 -28.62 -13.38
C ASN A 236 7.97 -27.82 -12.76
N GLY A 237 7.56 -26.70 -13.37
CA GLY A 237 6.50 -25.81 -12.86
C GLY A 237 6.93 -24.84 -11.76
N SER A 238 8.19 -24.87 -11.29
CA SER A 238 8.69 -23.87 -10.33
C SER A 238 8.97 -22.53 -11.01
N PRO A 239 8.74 -21.40 -10.33
CA PRO A 239 9.06 -20.08 -10.90
C PRO A 239 10.58 -19.93 -11.09
N ASP A 240 11.00 -19.45 -12.26
CA ASP A 240 12.40 -19.12 -12.54
C ASP A 240 12.72 -17.73 -11.98
N LEU A 241 12.85 -17.67 -10.66
CA LEU A 241 13.09 -16.43 -9.94
C LEU A 241 14.54 -15.98 -10.10
N ASP A 242 14.75 -14.73 -10.51
CA ASP A 242 16.02 -14.05 -10.27
C ASP A 242 16.17 -13.78 -8.76
N LEU A 243 16.82 -14.71 -8.08
CA LEU A 243 17.06 -14.68 -6.64
C LEU A 243 17.93 -13.49 -6.22
N LYS A 244 18.82 -13.03 -7.10
CA LYS A 244 19.64 -11.85 -6.86
C LYS A 244 18.74 -10.61 -6.85
N LEU A 245 17.88 -10.45 -7.87
CA LEU A 245 16.92 -9.35 -7.92
C LEU A 245 15.99 -9.34 -6.71
N CYS A 246 15.48 -10.51 -6.31
CA CYS A 246 14.62 -10.63 -5.12
C CYS A 246 15.33 -10.12 -3.85
N ARG A 247 16.62 -10.43 -3.70
CA ARG A 247 17.45 -9.94 -2.59
C ARG A 247 17.67 -8.43 -2.69
N ASP A 248 18.11 -7.96 -3.85
CA ASP A 248 18.47 -6.56 -4.04
C ASP A 248 17.25 -5.63 -3.83
N VAL A 249 16.07 -6.01 -4.33
CA VAL A 249 14.82 -5.26 -4.08
C VAL A 249 14.43 -5.31 -2.60
N CYS A 250 14.60 -6.46 -1.94
CA CYS A 250 14.36 -6.57 -0.50
C CYS A 250 15.31 -5.68 0.32
N ASP A 251 16.54 -5.46 -0.14
CA ASP A 251 17.49 -4.55 0.48
C ASP A 251 17.02 -3.10 0.34
N VAL A 252 16.61 -2.68 -0.87
CA VAL A 252 15.98 -1.36 -1.11
C VAL A 252 14.74 -1.15 -0.23
N LEU A 253 13.87 -2.16 -0.13
CA LEU A 253 12.67 -2.10 0.71
C LEU A 253 12.96 -1.99 2.21
N SER A 254 14.19 -2.30 2.67
CA SER A 254 14.60 -2.15 4.07
C SER A 254 14.65 -0.70 4.54
N HIS A 255 14.75 0.25 3.61
CA HIS A 255 14.69 1.67 3.91
C HIS A 255 13.28 2.16 4.22
N PHE A 256 12.25 1.34 3.94
CA PHE A 256 10.85 1.63 4.23
C PHE A 256 10.37 0.90 5.50
N LYS A 257 9.34 1.45 6.14
CA LYS A 257 8.72 0.80 7.30
C LYS A 257 8.01 -0.48 6.83
N ILE A 258 8.32 -1.63 7.45
CA ILE A 258 7.67 -2.93 7.20
C ILE A 258 6.13 -2.83 7.20
N LYS A 259 5.56 -2.03 8.12
CA LYS A 259 4.11 -1.78 8.20
C LYS A 259 3.56 -1.09 6.94
N ALA A 260 4.32 -0.17 6.35
CA ALA A 260 3.93 0.54 5.13
C ALA A 260 3.97 -0.41 3.92
N VAL A 261 5.03 -1.21 3.78
CA VAL A 261 5.14 -2.24 2.73
C VAL A 261 3.97 -3.22 2.82
N THR A 262 3.69 -3.73 4.03
CA THR A 262 2.58 -4.66 4.28
C THR A 262 1.23 -4.04 3.93
N ALA A 263 0.99 -2.79 4.35
CA ALA A 263 -0.26 -2.08 4.05
C ALA A 263 -0.44 -1.83 2.54
N MET A 264 0.65 -1.53 1.81
CA MET A 264 0.60 -1.31 0.37
C MET A 264 0.26 -2.59 -0.40
N VAL A 265 0.95 -3.70 -0.10
CA VAL A 265 0.64 -5.01 -0.70
C VAL A 265 -0.77 -5.46 -0.32
N GLY A 266 -1.17 -5.26 0.94
CA GLY A 266 -2.53 -5.53 1.39
C GLY A 266 -3.59 -4.72 0.64
N PHE A 267 -3.33 -3.43 0.39
CA PHE A 267 -4.20 -2.56 -0.39
C PHE A 267 -4.33 -3.03 -1.86
N LYS A 268 -3.21 -3.42 -2.50
CA LYS A 268 -3.24 -4.03 -3.84
C LYS A 268 -4.05 -5.33 -3.87
N LEU A 269 -3.92 -6.20 -2.86
CA LEU A 269 -4.71 -7.43 -2.78
C LEU A 269 -6.19 -7.17 -2.55
N GLN A 270 -6.53 -6.16 -1.73
CA GLN A 270 -7.92 -5.75 -1.49
C GLN A 270 -8.60 -5.16 -2.73
N PHE A 271 -7.84 -4.58 -3.65
CA PHE A 271 -8.37 -4.12 -4.93
C PHE A 271 -9.08 -5.27 -5.67
N TYR A 272 -8.50 -6.48 -5.68
CA TYR A 272 -9.03 -7.65 -6.40
C TYR A 272 -10.14 -8.41 -5.66
N GLN A 273 -10.68 -7.88 -4.57
CA GLN A 273 -11.72 -8.54 -3.76
C GLN A 273 -13.13 -8.03 -4.04
N LYS A 274 -13.29 -6.93 -4.80
CA LYS A 274 -14.59 -6.30 -5.03
C LYS A 274 -15.34 -6.96 -6.18
N ASP A 275 -16.43 -7.66 -5.86
CA ASP A 275 -17.33 -8.20 -6.87
C ASP A 275 -18.07 -7.07 -7.62
N GLY A 276 -17.94 -7.03 -8.94
CA GLY A 276 -18.91 -6.41 -9.87
C GLY A 276 -19.05 -4.88 -9.88
N LYS A 277 -18.21 -4.11 -9.18
CA LYS A 277 -18.22 -2.62 -9.25
C LYS A 277 -16.82 -2.03 -9.40
N HIS A 278 -16.04 -2.55 -10.34
CA HIS A 278 -14.85 -1.84 -10.76
C HIS A 278 -15.23 -0.80 -11.80
N GLN A 279 -14.87 0.47 -11.56
CA GLN A 279 -15.10 1.59 -12.49
C GLN A 279 -14.49 1.35 -13.88
N TYR A 280 -13.55 0.40 -13.99
CA TYR A 280 -12.88 -0.02 -15.22
C TYR A 280 -13.49 -1.23 -15.92
N LEU A 281 -14.50 -1.88 -15.30
CA LEU A 281 -15.30 -2.91 -15.97
C LEU A 281 -16.50 -2.19 -16.60
N HIS A 282 -16.68 -2.36 -17.91
CA HIS A 282 -17.88 -1.85 -18.59
C HIS A 282 -19.14 -2.36 -17.89
N GLU A 283 -20.09 -1.45 -17.63
CA GLU A 283 -21.41 -1.77 -17.11
C GLU A 283 -22.03 -2.89 -17.97
N GLY A 284 -22.20 -4.08 -17.40
CA GLY A 284 -22.71 -5.27 -18.09
C GLY A 284 -21.77 -6.48 -18.12
N SER A 285 -20.48 -6.33 -17.76
CA SER A 285 -19.57 -7.48 -17.64
C SER A 285 -19.58 -8.06 -16.22
N ASN A 286 -20.29 -9.18 -16.01
CA ASN A 286 -20.22 -10.00 -14.79
C ASN A 286 -18.87 -10.75 -14.64
N LYS A 287 -17.75 -10.12 -15.03
CA LYS A 287 -16.42 -10.75 -14.99
C LYS A 287 -15.78 -10.40 -13.64
N THR A 288 -15.69 -11.40 -12.76
CA THR A 288 -14.93 -11.29 -11.50
C THR A 288 -13.46 -11.03 -11.85
N ILE A 289 -12.88 -9.95 -11.34
CA ILE A 289 -11.44 -9.70 -11.50
C ILE A 289 -10.70 -10.70 -10.61
N ILE A 290 -9.87 -11.54 -11.24
CA ILE A 290 -9.06 -12.53 -10.53
C ILE A 290 -7.78 -11.84 -10.08
N THR A 291 -7.33 -12.13 -8.85
CA THR A 291 -6.05 -11.63 -8.34
C THR A 291 -4.90 -12.16 -9.22
N PRO A 292 -4.04 -11.31 -9.77
CA PRO A 292 -2.91 -11.75 -10.58
C PRO A 292 -1.96 -12.66 -9.79
N THR A 293 -1.49 -13.73 -10.45
CA THR A 293 -0.51 -14.65 -9.85
C THR A 293 0.83 -13.98 -9.58
N SER A 294 1.20 -12.97 -10.38
CA SER A 294 2.39 -12.11 -10.19
C SER A 294 2.39 -11.42 -8.83
N LEU A 295 1.27 -10.78 -8.45
CA LEU A 295 1.11 -10.10 -7.17
C LEU A 295 1.20 -11.07 -5.99
N LEU A 296 0.56 -12.23 -6.10
CA LEU A 296 0.58 -13.27 -5.07
C LEU A 296 1.98 -13.86 -4.90
N ARG A 297 2.71 -14.07 -6.01
CA ARG A 297 4.09 -14.52 -6.01
C ARG A 297 5.03 -13.49 -5.39
N MET A 298 4.89 -12.21 -5.75
CA MET A 298 5.63 -11.11 -5.11
C MET A 298 5.38 -11.11 -3.59
N ALA A 299 4.12 -11.22 -3.16
CA ALA A 299 3.78 -11.27 -1.74
C ALA A 299 4.47 -12.46 -1.03
N ALA A 300 4.49 -13.64 -1.66
CA ALA A 300 5.17 -14.81 -1.13
C ALA A 300 6.69 -14.60 -0.97
N VAL A 301 7.36 -14.01 -1.97
CA VAL A 301 8.79 -13.67 -1.89
C VAL A 301 9.06 -12.67 -0.76
N LEU A 302 8.23 -11.64 -0.61
CA LEU A 302 8.39 -10.63 0.46
C LEU A 302 8.16 -11.21 1.87
N ILE A 303 7.27 -12.20 2.00
CA ILE A 303 7.06 -12.94 3.26
C ILE A 303 8.31 -13.75 3.61
N GLN A 304 8.86 -14.46 2.62
CA GLN A 304 10.03 -15.30 2.80
C GLN A 304 11.27 -14.51 3.26
N TYR A 305 11.55 -13.37 2.63
CA TYR A 305 12.65 -12.48 3.03
C TYR A 305 12.36 -11.69 4.31
N GLY A 306 11.19 -11.88 4.94
CA GLY A 306 10.80 -11.25 6.19
C GLY A 306 10.46 -9.75 6.08
N LYS A 307 10.27 -9.24 4.85
CA LYS A 307 9.85 -7.83 4.62
C LYS A 307 8.36 -7.64 4.87
N ILE A 308 7.58 -8.73 4.85
CA ILE A 308 6.18 -8.77 5.26
C ILE A 308 6.02 -9.90 6.28
N LYS A 309 5.36 -9.61 7.40
CA LYS A 309 4.97 -10.66 8.35
C LYS A 309 3.65 -11.28 7.90
N LEU A 310 3.58 -12.61 7.85
CA LEU A 310 2.38 -13.34 7.46
C LEU A 310 1.17 -12.93 8.30
N GLU A 311 1.35 -12.74 9.60
CA GLU A 311 0.28 -12.36 10.53
C GLU A 311 -0.24 -10.95 10.27
N ALA A 312 0.62 -10.06 9.75
CA ALA A 312 0.26 -8.68 9.44
C ALA A 312 -0.44 -8.57 8.07
N LEU A 313 -0.14 -9.46 7.12
CA LEU A 313 -0.82 -9.51 5.83
C LEU A 313 -2.18 -10.22 5.92
N TRP A 314 -2.32 -11.20 6.82
CA TRP A 314 -3.52 -12.04 6.94
C TRP A 314 -4.87 -11.31 6.98
N PRO A 315 -5.02 -10.18 7.71
CA PRO A 315 -6.29 -9.44 7.76
C PRO A 315 -6.70 -8.82 6.43
N TYR A 316 -5.74 -8.59 5.52
CA TYR A 316 -6.01 -8.03 4.20
C TYR A 316 -6.50 -9.08 3.20
N LEU A 317 -6.37 -10.38 3.51
CA LEU A 317 -6.65 -11.48 2.58
C LEU A 317 -8.10 -11.95 2.65
N ASN A 318 -8.69 -12.22 1.48
CA ASN A 318 -10.00 -12.86 1.36
C ASN A 318 -9.91 -14.22 0.67
N PRO A 319 -10.83 -15.16 1.00
CA PRO A 319 -11.96 -15.06 1.93
C PRO A 319 -11.57 -15.15 3.42
N THR A 320 -12.46 -14.73 4.33
CA THR A 320 -12.25 -14.82 5.78
C THR A 320 -12.18 -16.27 6.29
N ASP A 321 -11.47 -16.51 7.40
CA ASP A 321 -11.28 -17.86 7.96
C ASP A 321 -12.64 -18.53 8.27
N GLN A 322 -13.59 -17.77 8.80
CA GLN A 322 -14.95 -18.26 9.08
C GLN A 322 -15.72 -18.65 7.81
N ALA A 323 -15.54 -17.91 6.72
CA ALA A 323 -16.19 -18.25 5.45
C ALA A 323 -15.65 -19.57 4.89
N LEU A 324 -14.34 -19.80 4.99
CA LEU A 324 -13.70 -21.04 4.56
C LEU A 324 -14.18 -22.25 5.37
N VAL A 325 -14.25 -22.14 6.71
CA VAL A 325 -14.75 -23.23 7.57
C VAL A 325 -16.22 -23.54 7.27
N LYS A 326 -17.05 -22.52 7.03
CA LYS A 326 -18.44 -22.70 6.61
C LYS A 326 -18.55 -23.37 5.23
N ALA A 327 -17.71 -22.99 4.28
CA ALA A 327 -17.68 -23.61 2.96
C ALA A 327 -17.27 -25.09 3.04
N ARG A 328 -16.26 -25.42 3.86
CA ARG A 328 -15.82 -26.80 4.10
C ARG A 328 -16.88 -27.64 4.79
N SER A 329 -17.50 -27.14 5.85
CA SER A 329 -18.56 -27.87 6.56
C SER A 329 -19.74 -28.19 5.65
N LYS A 330 -20.20 -27.22 4.84
CA LYS A 330 -21.22 -27.46 3.80
C LYS A 330 -20.80 -28.53 2.80
N PHE A 331 -19.57 -28.44 2.28
CA PHE A 331 -19.06 -29.44 1.35
C PHE A 331 -19.04 -30.85 1.97
N VAL A 332 -18.60 -30.96 3.23
CA VAL A 332 -18.58 -32.25 3.95
C VAL A 332 -19.99 -32.79 4.18
N THR A 333 -20.95 -31.96 4.60
CA THR A 333 -22.35 -32.40 4.78
C THR A 333 -22.95 -32.89 3.47
N ASP A 334 -22.75 -32.14 2.38
CA ASP A 334 -23.26 -32.50 1.06
C ASP A 334 -22.69 -33.85 0.60
N ARG A 335 -21.39 -34.09 0.84
CA ARG A 335 -20.73 -35.37 0.51
C ARG A 335 -21.24 -36.52 1.35
N ILE A 336 -21.45 -36.31 2.65
CA ILE A 336 -22.03 -37.34 3.53
C ILE A 336 -23.46 -37.67 3.11
N GLU A 337 -24.26 -36.66 2.74
CA GLU A 337 -25.62 -36.87 2.23
C GLU A 337 -25.63 -37.63 0.89
N GLN A 338 -24.73 -37.28 -0.03
CA GLN A 338 -24.57 -38.02 -1.29
C GLN A 338 -24.17 -39.47 -1.04
N ALA A 339 -23.22 -39.74 -0.14
CA ALA A 339 -22.83 -41.10 0.23
C ALA A 339 -23.99 -41.90 0.83
N LYS A 340 -24.81 -41.27 1.68
CA LYS A 340 -26.05 -41.88 2.24
C LYS A 340 -27.10 -42.18 1.16
N LYS A 341 -27.19 -41.36 0.10
CA LYS A 341 -28.10 -41.60 -1.03
C LYS A 341 -27.68 -42.79 -1.88
N VAL A 342 -26.37 -42.99 -2.09
CA VAL A 342 -25.84 -44.17 -2.79
C VAL A 342 -26.24 -45.48 -2.09
N ASN A 343 -26.22 -45.49 -0.75
CA ASN A 343 -26.64 -46.66 0.05
C ASN A 343 -28.17 -46.86 0.14
N LYS A 344 -28.98 -45.91 -0.39
CA LYS A 344 -30.45 -45.97 -0.41
C LYS A 344 -31.03 -46.16 -1.82
N ALA A 345 -30.23 -46.58 -2.79
CA ALA A 345 -30.73 -46.84 -4.14
C ALA A 345 -31.78 -47.97 -4.14
N ASN A 346 -33.03 -47.59 -4.42
CA ASN A 346 -34.15 -48.50 -4.56
C ASN A 346 -33.95 -49.36 -5.83
N LEU A 347 -34.11 -50.67 -5.73
CA LEU A 347 -33.87 -51.63 -6.83
C LEU A 347 -34.85 -51.49 -8.03
N ASN A 348 -35.86 -50.62 -7.95
CA ASN A 348 -36.99 -50.54 -8.89
C ASN A 348 -37.10 -49.25 -9.72
N SER A 349 -36.10 -48.35 -9.72
CA SER A 349 -36.13 -47.17 -10.60
C SER A 349 -35.14 -47.31 -11.75
N ASP A 350 -35.65 -47.24 -12.98
CA ASP A 350 -34.93 -47.26 -14.27
C ASP A 350 -34.03 -46.02 -14.51
N GLU A 351 -33.57 -45.37 -13.44
CA GLU A 351 -32.69 -44.20 -13.48
C GLU A 351 -31.20 -44.56 -13.47
N ARG A 352 -30.83 -45.76 -13.93
CA ARG A 352 -29.42 -46.21 -14.01
C ARG A 352 -28.56 -45.45 -15.03
N LYS A 353 -29.10 -44.47 -15.77
CA LYS A 353 -28.36 -43.76 -16.85
C LYS A 353 -27.81 -42.39 -16.48
N LYS A 354 -27.84 -41.96 -15.22
CA LYS A 354 -27.12 -40.76 -14.74
C LYS A 354 -26.09 -41.01 -13.63
N SER A 355 -25.63 -42.24 -13.45
CA SER A 355 -24.38 -42.47 -12.71
C SER A 355 -23.18 -42.15 -13.60
N VAL A 356 -23.05 -40.87 -13.97
CA VAL A 356 -21.80 -40.36 -14.53
C VAL A 356 -20.73 -40.54 -13.45
N ASP A 357 -19.63 -41.16 -13.85
CA ASP A 357 -18.42 -41.50 -13.11
C ASP A 357 -17.95 -40.36 -12.20
N ASN A 358 -18.49 -40.27 -10.98
CA ASN A 358 -18.14 -39.25 -9.97
C ASN A 358 -16.91 -39.70 -9.16
N ARG A 359 -15.85 -40.14 -9.85
CA ARG A 359 -14.54 -40.35 -9.22
C ARG A 359 -13.97 -38.99 -8.80
N GLY A 360 -14.23 -38.61 -7.56
CA GLY A 360 -13.58 -37.47 -6.90
C GLY A 360 -14.08 -36.09 -7.32
N THR A 361 -15.37 -35.76 -7.10
CA THR A 361 -15.80 -34.36 -7.21
C THR A 361 -15.03 -33.51 -6.19
N GLN A 362 -14.07 -32.72 -6.70
CA GLN A 362 -13.13 -31.93 -5.91
C GLN A 362 -13.85 -30.85 -5.11
N GLN A 363 -13.30 -30.49 -3.94
CA GLN A 363 -13.76 -29.29 -3.25
C GLN A 363 -13.25 -28.07 -4.01
N ASN A 364 -14.16 -27.36 -4.67
CA ASN A 364 -13.84 -26.08 -5.27
C ASN A 364 -13.86 -25.00 -4.18
N PHE A 365 -12.70 -24.49 -3.79
CA PHE A 365 -12.57 -23.43 -2.77
C PHE A 365 -13.02 -22.03 -3.25
N GLY A 366 -13.64 -21.95 -4.43
CA GLY A 366 -14.08 -20.71 -5.05
C GLY A 366 -12.99 -20.10 -5.92
N LYS A 367 -13.39 -19.47 -7.03
CA LYS A 367 -12.48 -18.69 -7.87
C LYS A 367 -12.01 -17.48 -7.05
N ASN A 368 -10.70 -17.21 -7.02
CA ASN A 368 -10.05 -16.07 -6.33
C ASN A 368 -9.85 -16.22 -4.79
N ASN A 369 -9.49 -17.41 -4.31
CA ASN A 369 -9.08 -17.60 -2.91
C ASN A 369 -7.61 -17.20 -2.69
N GLN A 370 -7.38 -15.96 -2.25
CA GLN A 370 -6.03 -15.41 -2.08
C GLN A 370 -5.21 -16.16 -1.02
N LYS A 371 -5.85 -16.74 0.00
CA LYS A 371 -5.15 -17.50 1.05
C LYS A 371 -4.61 -18.83 0.53
N LEU A 372 -5.40 -19.53 -0.28
CA LEU A 372 -4.98 -20.75 -0.94
C LEU A 372 -3.87 -20.46 -1.95
N GLU A 373 -3.99 -19.38 -2.72
CA GLU A 373 -2.97 -19.02 -3.69
C GLU A 373 -1.64 -18.59 -3.06
N ILE A 374 -1.65 -17.83 -1.95
CA ILE A 374 -0.42 -17.52 -1.23
C ILE A 374 0.25 -18.79 -0.70
N LEU A 375 -0.54 -19.73 -0.18
CA LEU A 375 -0.02 -21.05 0.24
C LEU A 375 0.62 -21.79 -0.96
N TYR A 376 -0.05 -21.79 -2.12
CA TYR A 376 0.45 -22.41 -3.34
C TYR A 376 1.78 -21.78 -3.79
N GLN A 377 1.87 -20.44 -3.82
CA GLN A 377 3.11 -19.74 -4.20
C GLN A 377 4.25 -19.96 -3.19
N LEU A 378 3.97 -19.98 -1.88
CA LEU A 378 4.99 -20.26 -0.85
C LEU A 378 5.56 -21.67 -1.01
N LEU A 379 4.70 -22.67 -1.27
CA LEU A 379 5.12 -24.04 -1.51
C LEU A 379 5.93 -24.20 -2.80
N LEU A 380 5.58 -23.47 -3.86
CA LEU A 380 6.36 -23.46 -5.12
C LEU A 380 7.76 -22.87 -4.94
N ILE A 381 7.89 -21.83 -4.11
CA ILE A 381 9.18 -21.18 -3.80
C ILE A 381 10.05 -22.08 -2.91
N GLY A 382 9.42 -22.91 -2.07
CA GLY A 382 10.10 -23.82 -1.14
C GLY A 382 10.05 -23.40 0.33
N ASP A 383 9.30 -22.34 0.68
CA ASP A 383 9.21 -21.85 2.07
C ASP A 383 8.20 -22.67 2.90
N TRP A 384 8.68 -23.80 3.41
CA TRP A 384 7.91 -24.66 4.30
C TRP A 384 7.58 -24.01 5.65
N THR A 385 8.46 -23.16 6.18
CA THR A 385 8.29 -22.58 7.52
C THR A 385 7.06 -21.69 7.61
N ASN A 386 6.80 -20.88 6.58
CA ASN A 386 5.60 -20.05 6.53
C ASN A 386 4.39 -20.81 5.97
N ALA A 387 4.59 -21.73 5.01
CA ALA A 387 3.52 -22.59 4.51
C ALA A 387 2.92 -23.48 5.62
N SER A 388 3.75 -24.09 6.47
CA SER A 388 3.30 -24.90 7.61
C SER A 388 2.50 -24.10 8.64
N LYS A 389 2.84 -22.82 8.89
CA LYS A 389 2.01 -21.94 9.73
C LYS A 389 0.61 -21.75 9.15
N ILE A 390 0.49 -21.56 7.83
CA ILE A 390 -0.81 -21.44 7.16
C ILE A 390 -1.59 -22.76 7.25
N LEU A 391 -0.92 -23.88 6.96
CA LEU A 391 -1.51 -25.22 7.01
C LEU A 391 -2.01 -25.58 8.42
N ASN A 392 -1.23 -25.27 9.46
CA ASN A 392 -1.61 -25.48 10.87
C ASN A 392 -2.79 -24.58 11.27
N ARG A 393 -2.78 -23.31 10.88
CA ARG A 393 -3.89 -22.39 11.17
C ARG A 393 -5.20 -22.82 10.50
N LEU A 394 -5.11 -23.44 9.33
CA LEU A 394 -6.25 -23.82 8.50
C LEU A 394 -6.42 -25.33 8.37
N GLU A 395 -5.93 -26.10 9.34
CA GLU A 395 -6.09 -27.55 9.43
C GLU A 395 -7.56 -28.00 9.27
N PRO A 396 -8.57 -27.33 9.87
CA PRO A 396 -9.98 -27.74 9.71
C PRO A 396 -10.51 -27.66 8.27
N ILE A 397 -9.87 -26.87 7.41
CA ILE A 397 -10.29 -26.66 6.02
C ILE A 397 -9.72 -27.75 5.10
N MET A 398 -8.61 -28.39 5.51
CA MET A 398 -7.87 -29.41 4.75
C MET A 398 -7.57 -28.99 3.31
N PHE A 399 -6.72 -27.98 3.11
CA PHE A 399 -6.35 -27.50 1.77
C PHE A 399 -5.71 -28.57 0.87
N ALA A 400 -5.17 -29.64 1.42
CA ALA A 400 -4.68 -30.79 0.64
C ALA A 400 -5.78 -31.45 -0.22
N SER A 401 -7.07 -31.15 0.01
CA SER A 401 -8.14 -31.58 -0.89
C SER A 401 -8.10 -30.91 -2.26
N ASP A 402 -7.51 -29.72 -2.36
CA ASP A 402 -7.30 -29.02 -3.62
C ASP A 402 -6.25 -29.74 -4.47
N GLU A 403 -6.45 -29.79 -5.79
CA GLU A 403 -5.54 -30.48 -6.71
C GLU A 403 -4.18 -29.79 -6.77
N GLY A 404 -4.16 -28.47 -6.92
CA GLY A 404 -2.92 -27.70 -7.05
C GLY A 404 -2.05 -27.81 -5.81
N VAL A 405 -2.65 -27.63 -4.62
CA VAL A 405 -1.91 -27.76 -3.35
C VAL A 405 -1.37 -29.17 -3.16
N SER A 406 -2.17 -30.21 -3.45
CA SER A 406 -1.72 -31.60 -3.32
C SER A 406 -0.55 -31.93 -4.26
N GLN A 407 -0.60 -31.49 -5.51
CA GLN A 407 0.44 -31.74 -6.50
C GLN A 407 1.74 -31.04 -6.14
N VAL A 408 1.68 -29.81 -5.62
CA VAL A 408 2.88 -29.09 -5.17
C VAL A 408 3.48 -29.72 -3.92
N LEU A 409 2.65 -30.16 -2.96
CA LEU A 409 3.13 -30.93 -1.80
C LEU A 409 3.78 -32.25 -2.24
N CYS A 410 3.18 -32.99 -3.17
CA CYS A 410 3.80 -34.21 -3.73
C CYS A 410 5.12 -33.90 -4.45
N SER A 411 5.18 -32.80 -5.19
CA SER A 411 6.39 -32.37 -5.90
C SER A 411 7.51 -31.97 -4.92
N LEU A 412 7.16 -31.30 -3.83
CA LEU A 412 8.09 -30.96 -2.74
C LEU A 412 8.65 -32.23 -2.08
N ILE A 413 7.76 -33.16 -1.68
CA ILE A 413 8.16 -34.44 -1.09
C ILE A 413 9.04 -35.23 -2.06
N SER A 414 8.66 -35.31 -3.34
CA SER A 414 9.45 -36.01 -4.37
C SER A 414 10.85 -35.43 -4.50
N ARG A 415 10.99 -34.10 -4.49
CA ARG A 415 12.28 -33.40 -4.58
C ARG A 415 13.15 -33.65 -3.34
N LEU A 416 12.56 -33.61 -2.14
CA LEU A 416 13.27 -33.91 -0.89
C LEU A 416 13.69 -35.38 -0.80
N ILE A 417 12.90 -36.28 -1.36
CA ILE A 417 13.16 -37.72 -1.31
C ILE A 417 14.22 -38.16 -2.32
N GLU A 418 14.28 -37.58 -3.51
CA GLU A 418 15.11 -38.08 -4.62
C GLU A 418 16.58 -38.40 -4.25
N PRO A 419 17.34 -37.54 -3.52
CA PRO A 419 18.72 -37.86 -3.18
C PRO A 419 18.82 -39.04 -2.19
N THR A 420 17.95 -39.11 -1.18
CA THR A 420 17.92 -40.26 -0.25
C THR A 420 17.48 -41.55 -0.93
N TYR A 421 16.51 -41.46 -1.84
CA TYR A 421 16.03 -42.59 -2.61
C TYR A 421 17.13 -43.15 -3.52
N ALA A 422 17.86 -42.29 -4.23
CA ALA A 422 18.95 -42.68 -5.11
C ALA A 422 20.12 -43.34 -4.35
N GLN A 423 20.41 -42.90 -3.12
CA GLN A 423 21.49 -43.45 -2.30
C GLN A 423 21.14 -44.81 -1.68
N HIS A 424 19.91 -44.98 -1.19
CA HIS A 424 19.56 -46.13 -0.35
C HIS A 424 18.65 -47.16 -1.03
N CYS A 425 17.87 -46.78 -2.04
CA CYS A 425 16.98 -47.69 -2.75
C CYS A 425 17.59 -48.06 -4.11
N LYS A 426 17.91 -49.35 -4.32
CA LYS A 426 18.31 -49.84 -5.65
C LYS A 426 17.17 -49.60 -6.64
N VAL A 427 17.43 -48.84 -7.70
CA VAL A 427 16.45 -48.54 -8.76
C VAL A 427 15.93 -49.85 -9.36
N HIS A 428 14.62 -49.95 -9.52
CA HIS A 428 13.99 -51.08 -10.22
C HIS A 428 14.56 -51.15 -11.64
N ARG A 429 14.99 -52.33 -12.10
CA ARG A 429 15.64 -52.56 -13.41
C ARG A 429 14.90 -51.88 -14.59
N VAL A 430 13.57 -51.83 -14.51
CA VAL A 430 12.67 -51.21 -15.51
C VAL A 430 12.73 -49.67 -15.57
N LEU A 431 12.99 -48.97 -14.47
CA LEU A 431 13.08 -47.49 -14.46
C LEU A 431 14.50 -47.00 -14.80
N GLY A 432 15.51 -47.83 -14.57
CA GLY A 432 16.91 -47.50 -14.90
C GLY A 432 17.23 -47.59 -16.40
N GLU A 433 16.52 -48.43 -17.15
CA GLU A 433 16.71 -48.57 -18.61
C GLU A 433 16.11 -47.39 -19.40
N ALA A 434 15.02 -46.77 -18.93
CA ALA A 434 14.43 -45.59 -19.56
C ALA A 434 15.22 -44.28 -19.33
N MET A 435 16.16 -44.27 -18.37
CA MET A 435 17.00 -43.12 -18.04
C MET A 435 18.41 -43.18 -18.64
N LYS A 436 18.81 -44.31 -19.24
CA LYS A 436 20.07 -44.38 -20.00
C LYS A 436 19.83 -43.78 -21.38
N LYS A 437 20.42 -42.60 -21.63
CA LYS A 437 20.60 -42.09 -23.01
C LYS A 437 21.25 -43.21 -23.84
N PRO A 438 20.84 -43.45 -25.09
CA PRO A 438 21.52 -44.40 -25.95
C PRO A 438 22.96 -43.91 -26.15
N GLU A 439 23.93 -44.71 -25.70
CA GLU A 439 25.34 -44.52 -26.02
C GLU A 439 25.53 -44.72 -27.52
N ASN A 440 25.94 -43.64 -28.18
CA ASN A 440 26.20 -43.60 -29.60
C ASN A 440 27.33 -44.59 -29.95
N THR A 441 27.00 -45.69 -30.61
CA THR A 441 27.96 -46.63 -31.18
C THR A 441 27.58 -46.90 -32.64
N GLY A 442 28.31 -46.29 -33.58
CA GLY A 442 28.17 -46.51 -35.02
C GLY A 442 28.89 -45.43 -35.84
N PRO A 443 29.51 -45.75 -36.99
CA PRO A 443 30.77 -45.16 -37.43
C PRO A 443 30.63 -43.86 -38.25
N VAL A 444 31.76 -43.15 -38.31
CA VAL A 444 32.04 -41.99 -39.16
C VAL A 444 31.91 -42.39 -40.64
N GLU A 445 31.04 -41.70 -41.39
CA GLU A 445 31.12 -41.58 -42.85
C GLU A 445 30.92 -40.10 -43.24
N GLU A 446 31.85 -39.62 -44.05
CA GLU A 446 31.86 -38.32 -44.73
C GLU A 446 30.85 -38.32 -45.89
N GLY A 447 30.16 -37.20 -46.14
CA GLY A 447 29.33 -37.06 -47.34
C GLY A 447 28.42 -35.83 -47.36
N GLU A 448 28.93 -34.79 -48.03
CA GLU A 448 28.27 -33.86 -48.97
C GLU A 448 27.12 -32.91 -48.53
N GLU A 449 27.35 -31.64 -48.88
CA GLU A 449 26.43 -30.51 -48.87
C GLU A 449 25.33 -30.67 -49.92
N GLU A 450 24.08 -30.32 -49.60
CA GLU A 450 23.16 -29.73 -50.58
C GLU A 450 22.13 -28.79 -49.90
N GLU A 451 21.88 -27.67 -50.57
CA GLU A 451 21.11 -26.51 -50.13
C GLU A 451 19.59 -26.73 -50.13
N GLY A 452 18.90 -26.02 -49.24
CA GLY A 452 17.60 -25.42 -49.54
C GLY A 452 16.36 -26.01 -48.85
N SER A 453 15.93 -25.38 -47.75
CA SER A 453 14.58 -24.75 -47.59
C SER A 453 14.26 -24.47 -46.13
N VAL A 454 13.92 -23.22 -45.83
CA VAL A 454 13.47 -22.73 -44.52
C VAL A 454 12.00 -23.13 -44.29
N PRO A 455 11.64 -23.59 -43.08
CA PRO A 455 10.76 -22.78 -42.25
C PRO A 455 11.27 -22.64 -40.81
N MET A 456 11.05 -21.45 -40.25
CA MET A 456 11.35 -21.07 -38.88
C MET A 456 10.77 -22.05 -37.84
N THR A 457 11.65 -22.75 -37.15
CA THR A 457 11.47 -23.17 -35.76
C THR A 457 12.62 -22.56 -34.97
N VAL A 458 12.30 -21.69 -34.01
CA VAL A 458 13.27 -21.18 -33.04
C VAL A 458 13.63 -22.37 -32.16
N GLU A 459 14.72 -23.04 -32.52
CA GLU A 459 15.39 -23.99 -31.64
C GLU A 459 15.97 -23.20 -30.48
N GLU A 460 15.38 -23.40 -29.30
CA GLU A 460 16.01 -23.03 -28.04
C GLU A 460 17.31 -23.80 -27.93
N LYS A 461 18.43 -23.10 -28.17
CA LYS A 461 19.75 -23.55 -27.77
C LYS A 461 19.69 -23.87 -26.28
N ASN A 462 19.85 -25.15 -25.97
CA ASN A 462 20.15 -25.63 -24.63
C ASN A 462 21.33 -24.84 -24.06
N ALA A 463 21.02 -23.82 -23.26
CA ALA A 463 21.98 -23.23 -22.36
C ALA A 463 22.17 -24.25 -21.24
N GLU A 464 23.32 -24.92 -21.24
CA GLU A 464 23.86 -25.64 -20.09
C GLU A 464 24.17 -24.64 -18.97
N GLY A 465 23.13 -24.09 -18.35
CA GLY A 465 23.21 -23.37 -17.11
C GLY A 465 23.25 -24.38 -15.97
N LYS A 466 24.32 -24.36 -15.17
CA LYS A 466 24.37 -25.05 -13.87
C LYS A 466 23.05 -24.78 -13.12
N PRO A 467 22.43 -25.77 -12.45
CA PRO A 467 21.25 -25.52 -11.63
C PRO A 467 21.63 -24.45 -10.61
N THR A 468 21.04 -23.27 -10.74
CA THR A 468 21.07 -22.25 -9.70
C THR A 468 20.46 -22.88 -8.45
N GLU A 469 21.30 -23.21 -7.47
CA GLU A 469 20.86 -23.71 -6.17
C GLU A 469 19.91 -22.67 -5.58
N ASN A 470 18.63 -23.01 -5.51
CA ASN A 470 17.64 -22.13 -4.91
C ASN A 470 17.83 -22.17 -3.38
N PRO A 471 18.29 -21.08 -2.73
CA PRO A 471 18.56 -21.06 -1.28
C PRO A 471 17.31 -21.30 -0.44
N TRP A 472 16.16 -21.17 -1.08
CA TRP A 472 14.82 -21.28 -0.53
C TRP A 472 14.29 -22.71 -0.48
N GLU A 473 14.89 -23.61 -1.25
CA GLU A 473 14.51 -25.02 -1.19
C GLU A 473 15.03 -25.61 0.11
N GLU A 474 14.14 -26.27 0.86
CA GLU A 474 14.58 -27.07 1.99
C GLU A 474 15.60 -28.09 1.52
N LYS A 475 16.74 -28.12 2.23
CA LYS A 475 17.80 -29.06 1.92
C LYS A 475 17.27 -30.47 2.08
N ALA A 476 17.39 -31.24 1.01
CA ALA A 476 17.01 -32.64 1.05
C ALA A 476 17.84 -33.36 2.13
N PRO A 477 17.21 -34.25 2.92
CA PRO A 477 17.92 -35.03 3.94
C PRO A 477 19.10 -35.77 3.30
N THR A 478 20.27 -35.70 3.91
CA THR A 478 21.46 -36.44 3.43
C THR A 478 21.56 -37.81 4.10
N GLU A 479 20.91 -37.97 5.26
CA GLU A 479 20.83 -39.24 5.98
C GLU A 479 19.41 -39.76 6.08
N LEU A 480 19.28 -41.09 6.11
CA LEU A 480 18.01 -41.80 6.34
C LEU A 480 17.38 -41.47 7.72
N SER A 481 18.18 -40.96 8.67
CA SER A 481 17.77 -40.56 10.02
C SER A 481 17.00 -39.22 10.04
N GLU A 482 17.20 -38.37 9.02
CA GLU A 482 16.60 -37.05 8.90
C GLU A 482 15.25 -37.07 8.18
N VAL A 483 15.00 -38.11 7.37
CA VAL A 483 13.77 -38.31 6.61
C VAL A 483 12.50 -38.17 7.48
N PRO A 484 12.41 -38.77 8.68
CA PRO A 484 11.22 -38.59 9.51
C PRO A 484 11.02 -37.15 10.01
N ARG A 485 12.09 -36.37 10.15
CA ARG A 485 11.99 -35.00 10.66
C ARG A 485 11.59 -34.01 9.59
N THR A 486 12.02 -34.24 8.34
CA THR A 486 11.79 -33.32 7.22
C THR A 486 10.56 -33.70 6.41
N ILE A 487 10.37 -34.98 6.10
CA ILE A 487 9.35 -35.43 5.14
C ILE A 487 8.01 -35.78 5.82
N TRP A 488 8.03 -36.36 7.02
CA TRP A 488 6.79 -36.79 7.70
C TRP A 488 5.85 -35.64 8.08
N PRO A 489 6.33 -34.44 8.50
CA PRO A 489 5.44 -33.29 8.68
C PRO A 489 4.70 -32.91 7.40
N VAL A 490 5.39 -32.91 6.27
CA VAL A 490 4.80 -32.59 4.96
C VAL A 490 3.78 -33.66 4.55
N ALA A 491 4.14 -34.94 4.70
CA ALA A 491 3.26 -36.07 4.41
C ALA A 491 2.00 -36.09 5.30
N LYS A 492 2.12 -35.69 6.58
CA LYS A 492 0.98 -35.59 7.50
C LYS A 492 -0.03 -34.53 7.05
N HIS A 493 0.44 -33.39 6.53
CA HIS A 493 -0.45 -32.37 5.98
C HIS A 493 -1.08 -32.77 4.64
N LEU A 494 -0.42 -33.60 3.85
CA LEU A 494 -0.98 -34.19 2.63
C LEU A 494 -2.05 -35.25 2.95
N GLY A 495 -1.83 -36.07 3.98
CA GLY A 495 -2.78 -37.08 4.42
C GLY A 495 -3.17 -38.06 3.31
N VAL A 496 -4.46 -38.41 3.26
CA VAL A 496 -5.03 -39.37 2.30
C VAL A 496 -4.78 -38.97 0.84
N TYR A 497 -4.59 -37.68 0.53
CA TYR A 497 -4.46 -37.18 -0.85
C TYR A 497 -3.15 -37.60 -1.54
N LEU A 498 -2.26 -38.32 -0.84
CA LEU A 498 -1.10 -38.99 -1.43
C LEU A 498 -1.49 -40.00 -2.53
N TYR A 499 -2.73 -40.50 -2.56
CA TYR A 499 -3.24 -41.39 -3.62
C TYR A 499 -3.08 -40.81 -5.04
N ARG A 500 -3.00 -39.47 -5.14
CA ARG A 500 -2.89 -38.76 -6.43
C ARG A 500 -1.53 -38.97 -7.10
N ASP A 501 -0.49 -39.31 -6.34
CA ASP A 501 0.84 -39.61 -6.86
C ASP A 501 1.29 -41.01 -6.42
N GLN A 502 0.95 -41.99 -7.25
CA GLN A 502 1.27 -43.40 -7.02
C GLN A 502 2.78 -43.69 -7.05
N VAL A 503 3.56 -42.88 -7.78
CA VAL A 503 5.01 -43.01 -7.87
C VAL A 503 5.64 -42.58 -6.56
N LEU A 504 5.19 -41.45 -6.02
CA LEU A 504 5.64 -40.95 -4.72
C LEU A 504 5.31 -41.91 -3.59
N LEU A 505 4.08 -42.44 -3.56
CA LEU A 505 3.66 -43.46 -2.60
C LEU A 505 4.60 -44.68 -2.64
N SER A 506 4.93 -45.15 -3.84
CA SER A 506 5.86 -46.27 -4.02
C SER A 506 7.27 -45.96 -3.53
N LYS A 507 7.78 -44.74 -3.77
CA LYS A 507 9.10 -44.29 -3.30
C LYS A 507 9.14 -44.20 -1.77
N LEU A 508 8.10 -43.62 -1.15
CA LEU A 508 7.94 -43.52 0.30
C LEU A 508 7.94 -44.89 0.98
N CYS A 509 7.17 -45.85 0.47
CA CYS A 509 7.12 -47.21 1.00
C CYS A 509 8.48 -47.92 0.92
N ARG A 510 9.25 -47.69 -0.15
CA ARG A 510 10.61 -48.28 -0.30
C ARG A 510 11.59 -47.70 0.69
N ILE A 511 11.57 -46.39 0.91
CA ILE A 511 12.42 -45.75 1.92
C ILE A 511 12.03 -46.20 3.32
N LEU A 512 10.74 -46.28 3.62
CA LEU A 512 10.26 -46.77 4.91
C LEU A 512 10.70 -48.22 5.16
N LYS A 513 10.68 -49.08 4.14
CA LYS A 513 11.21 -50.44 4.22
C LYS A 513 12.71 -50.45 4.55
N GLU A 514 13.51 -49.68 3.83
CA GLU A 514 14.97 -49.60 4.10
C GLU A 514 15.25 -49.00 5.49
N PHE A 515 14.47 -48.02 5.93
CA PHE A 515 14.55 -47.46 7.29
C PHE A 515 14.30 -48.52 8.35
N ILE A 516 13.20 -49.27 8.25
CA ILE A 516 12.86 -50.34 9.20
C ILE A 516 13.91 -51.47 9.17
N MET A 517 14.44 -51.80 7.99
CA MET A 517 15.50 -52.82 7.84
C MET A 517 16.84 -52.37 8.42
N GLY A 518 17.18 -51.08 8.30
CA GLY A 518 18.36 -50.46 8.92
C GLY A 518 18.30 -50.49 10.45
N VAL A 519 17.14 -50.17 11.03
CA VAL A 519 16.90 -50.25 12.49
C VAL A 519 17.08 -51.67 13.02
N LYS A 520 16.64 -52.69 12.28
CA LYS A 520 16.82 -54.11 12.68
C LYS A 520 18.30 -54.52 12.74
N LYS A 521 19.16 -53.92 11.92
CA LYS A 521 20.61 -54.20 11.87
C LYS A 521 21.40 -53.46 12.95
N SER A 522 20.93 -52.32 13.47
CA SER A 522 21.67 -51.47 14.43
C SER A 522 21.44 -51.82 15.91
N LYS A 523 20.98 -53.04 16.23
CA LYS A 523 20.56 -53.46 17.58
C LYS A 523 21.63 -53.39 18.71
N GLY A 524 22.88 -53.06 18.40
CA GLY A 524 24.02 -53.07 19.35
C GLY A 524 24.37 -51.75 20.04
N ASP A 525 23.77 -50.61 19.67
CA ASP A 525 24.20 -49.27 20.14
C ASP A 525 23.06 -48.55 20.91
N GLU A 526 23.21 -48.38 22.23
CA GLU A 526 22.14 -47.97 23.16
C GLU A 526 21.59 -46.56 22.91
N LEU A 527 22.44 -45.63 22.48
CA LEU A 527 22.06 -44.24 22.18
C LEU A 527 21.26 -44.17 20.87
N LYS A 528 21.68 -44.93 19.85
CA LYS A 528 20.95 -45.08 18.59
C LYS A 528 19.60 -45.75 18.83
N LYS A 529 19.51 -46.70 19.75
CA LYS A 529 18.26 -47.42 20.09
C LYS A 529 17.15 -46.47 20.56
N LYS A 530 17.45 -45.51 21.44
CA LYS A 530 16.45 -44.51 21.90
C LYS A 530 15.97 -43.61 20.76
N THR A 531 16.88 -43.09 19.94
CA THR A 531 16.56 -42.24 18.79
C THR A 531 15.76 -43.00 17.72
N TYR A 532 16.16 -44.24 17.40
CA TYR A 532 15.44 -45.07 16.45
C TYR A 532 14.05 -45.48 16.95
N THR A 533 13.84 -45.64 18.26
CA THR A 533 12.52 -45.96 18.84
C THR A 533 11.53 -44.81 18.65
N VAL A 534 11.98 -43.56 18.82
CA VAL A 534 11.13 -42.37 18.56
C VAL A 534 10.80 -42.25 17.07
N LEU A 535 11.81 -42.40 16.21
CA LEU A 535 11.63 -42.30 14.76
C LEU A 535 10.80 -43.46 14.18
N THR A 536 10.83 -44.65 14.77
CA THR A 536 9.94 -45.76 14.39
C THR A 536 8.50 -45.49 14.79
N ALA A 537 8.25 -44.94 15.99
CA ALA A 537 6.89 -44.54 16.39
C ALA A 537 6.30 -43.44 15.49
N GLU A 538 7.11 -42.46 15.07
CA GLU A 538 6.68 -41.45 14.09
C GLU A 538 6.38 -42.05 12.72
N SER A 539 7.20 -43.00 12.28
CA SER A 539 7.02 -43.70 11.00
C SER A 539 5.83 -44.65 11.01
N GLU A 540 5.51 -45.29 12.14
CA GLU A 540 4.29 -46.09 12.34
C GLU A 540 3.02 -45.23 12.27
N LYS A 541 3.06 -44.02 12.84
CA LYS A 541 1.95 -43.06 12.72
C LYS A 541 1.72 -42.64 11.27
N ILE A 542 2.78 -42.30 10.52
CA ILE A 542 2.64 -41.97 9.09
C ILE A 542 2.10 -43.17 8.29
N LEU A 543 2.55 -44.38 8.60
CA LEU A 543 2.02 -45.58 7.96
C LEU A 543 0.51 -45.72 8.19
N THR A 544 0.06 -45.50 9.43
CA THR A 544 -1.34 -45.67 9.84
C THR A 544 -2.24 -44.52 9.36
N ASP A 545 -1.77 -43.28 9.44
CA ASP A 545 -2.57 -42.07 9.23
C ASP A 545 -2.54 -41.58 7.77
N VAL A 546 -1.49 -41.92 7.01
CA VAL A 546 -1.24 -41.36 5.67
C VAL A 546 -1.11 -42.45 4.61
N ILE A 547 -0.18 -43.40 4.77
CA ILE A 547 0.18 -44.36 3.70
C ILE A 547 -0.87 -45.45 3.52
N ILE A 548 -1.46 -46.00 4.59
CA ILE A 548 -2.51 -47.03 4.49
C ILE A 548 -3.84 -46.44 3.99
N PRO A 549 -4.27 -45.24 4.45
CA PRO A 549 -5.49 -44.62 3.95
C PRO A 549 -5.42 -44.13 2.50
N ALA A 550 -4.25 -43.68 2.03
CA ALA A 550 -3.99 -43.26 0.66
C ALA A 550 -3.83 -44.46 -0.29
#